data_AF-A0A1X7T4P2-F1
#
_entry.id   AF-A0A1X7T4P2-F1
#
_cell.length_a   1.000
_cell.length_b   1.000
_cell.length_c   1.000
_cell.angle_alpha   90.00
_cell.angle_beta   90.00
_cell.angle_gamma   90.00
#
_symmetry.space_group_name_H-M   'P 1'
#
loop_
_entity.id
_entity.type
_entity.pdbx_description
1 polymer ?
#
loop_
_entity_poly.entity_id
_entity_poly.type
_entity_poly.pdbx_seq_one_letter_code
_entity_poly.pdbx_strand_id
1 'polypeptide(L)'
;MATLREACLDAFKRSDHEKAVLLLRLQIPPILLNQDAPGLLYYSISNGWLDVTRDLVSGYSLFGPPYECYYNGLSYLYIAAKGNHVDIVEYLIKEYAGCDPMMNTSKTDRVPVLHFVASAGLLDV
;
A
#
# COMPACT_ATOMS: atom_id res chain seq x y z
N MET A 1 12.63 -14.61 21.13
CA MET A 1 13.22 -13.43 20.46
C MET A 1 12.45 -13.24 19.18
N ALA A 2 11.79 -12.09 18.98
CA ALA A 2 11.14 -11.81 17.71
C ALA A 2 12.21 -11.60 16.64
N THR A 3 12.00 -12.17 15.45
CA THR A 3 12.89 -11.93 14.30
C THR A 3 12.77 -10.48 13.83
N LEU A 4 13.80 -9.94 13.16
CA LEU A 4 13.77 -8.58 12.59
C LEU A 4 12.54 -8.37 11.69
N ARG A 5 12.15 -9.42 10.95
CA ARG A 5 10.94 -9.51 10.14
C ARG A 5 9.67 -9.29 10.96
N GLU A 6 9.50 -10.00 12.06
CA GLU A 6 8.32 -9.88 12.94
C GLU A 6 8.24 -8.50 13.60
N ALA A 7 9.38 -7.96 14.02
CA ALA A 7 9.47 -6.62 14.58
C ALA A 7 9.07 -5.54 13.55
N CYS A 8 9.45 -5.74 12.28
CA CYS A 8 9.07 -4.84 11.18
C CYS A 8 7.56 -4.89 10.95
N LEU A 9 6.99 -6.09 10.79
CA LEU A 9 5.55 -6.23 10.59
C LEU A 9 4.72 -5.68 11.78
N ASP A 10 5.20 -5.88 13.02
CA ASP A 10 4.56 -5.31 14.21
C ASP A 10 4.59 -3.78 14.22
N ALA A 11 5.70 -3.15 13.79
CA ALA A 11 5.78 -1.70 13.67
C ALA A 11 4.74 -1.14 12.66
N PHE A 12 4.60 -1.77 11.50
CA PHE A 12 3.57 -1.42 10.51
C PHE A 12 2.15 -1.58 11.06
N LYS A 13 1.87 -2.72 11.74
CA LYS A 13 0.56 -2.98 12.37
C LYS A 13 0.20 -1.97 13.44
N ARG A 14 1.19 -1.51 14.21
CA ARG A 14 1.02 -0.52 15.28
C ARG A 14 1.06 0.93 14.80
N SER A 15 1.24 1.15 13.50
CA SER A 15 1.43 2.49 12.93
C SER A 15 2.62 3.26 13.54
N ASP A 16 3.70 2.55 13.86
CA ASP A 16 4.95 3.13 14.35
C ASP A 16 5.88 3.43 13.15
N HIS A 17 5.70 4.63 12.55
CA HIS A 17 6.39 5.04 11.32
C HIS A 17 7.91 5.09 11.50
N GLU A 18 8.39 5.74 12.57
CA GLU A 18 9.83 5.89 12.83
C GLU A 18 10.51 4.53 12.96
N LYS A 19 9.90 3.62 13.71
CA LYS A 19 10.42 2.26 13.88
C LYS A 19 10.34 1.46 12.58
N ALA A 20 9.26 1.61 11.81
CA ALA A 20 9.13 0.96 10.51
C ALA A 20 10.24 1.42 9.55
N VAL A 21 10.46 2.72 9.41
CA VAL A 21 11.52 3.30 8.56
C VAL A 21 12.91 2.86 9.04
N LEU A 22 13.16 2.88 10.34
CA LEU A 22 14.43 2.41 10.90
C LEU A 22 14.68 0.93 10.56
N LEU A 23 13.67 0.07 10.74
CA LEU A 23 13.78 -1.36 10.47
C LEU A 23 13.96 -1.66 8.98
N LEU A 24 13.32 -0.90 8.09
CA LEU A 24 13.55 -1.01 6.63
C LEU A 24 14.99 -0.61 6.26
N ARG A 25 15.53 0.45 6.88
CA ARG A 25 16.91 0.94 6.62
C ARG A 25 18.00 -0.01 7.11
N LEU A 26 17.71 -0.86 8.10
CA LEU A 26 18.67 -1.83 8.64
C LEU A 26 18.95 -3.02 7.70
N GLN A 27 18.76 -2.84 6.38
CA GLN A 27 19.01 -3.83 5.33
C GLN A 27 18.26 -5.15 5.56
N ILE A 28 16.93 -5.09 5.72
CA ILE A 28 16.14 -6.32 5.49
C ILE A 28 16.42 -6.73 4.03
N PRO A 29 16.99 -7.93 3.78
CA PRO A 29 17.28 -8.39 2.43
C PRO A 29 16.04 -8.22 1.56
N PRO A 30 16.16 -7.70 0.33
CA PRO A 30 15.03 -7.55 -0.58
C PRO A 30 14.21 -8.84 -0.75
N ILE A 31 14.87 -9.99 -0.57
CA ILE A 31 14.30 -11.34 -0.62
C ILE A 31 13.39 -11.69 0.58
N LEU A 32 13.62 -11.12 1.77
CA LEU A 32 12.82 -11.34 2.98
C LEU A 32 11.53 -10.53 2.97
N LEU A 33 11.50 -9.46 2.18
CA LEU A 33 10.31 -8.65 1.97
C LEU A 33 9.31 -9.33 1.05
N ASN A 34 9.67 -10.33 0.23
CA ASN A 34 8.78 -10.82 -0.84
C ASN A 34 7.50 -11.51 -0.30
N GLN A 35 7.59 -12.24 0.81
CA GLN A 35 6.41 -12.91 1.41
C GLN A 35 5.50 -11.95 2.19
N ASP A 36 6.07 -10.92 2.84
CA ASP A 36 5.29 -9.93 3.60
C ASP A 36 4.97 -8.68 2.78
N ALA A 37 5.51 -8.56 1.58
CA ALA A 37 5.42 -7.39 0.71
C ALA A 37 4.00 -6.86 0.60
N PRO A 38 3.00 -7.71 0.29
CA PRO A 38 1.65 -7.22 0.11
C PRO A 38 1.06 -6.70 1.42
N GLY A 39 1.44 -7.30 2.55
CA GLY A 39 1.02 -6.85 3.89
C GLY A 39 1.67 -5.53 4.29
N LEU A 40 2.98 -5.38 4.07
CA LEU A 40 3.70 -4.13 4.37
C LEU A 40 3.18 -2.99 3.48
N LEU A 41 2.95 -3.26 2.19
CA LEU A 41 2.35 -2.29 1.28
C LEU A 41 0.94 -1.91 1.73
N TYR A 42 0.09 -2.88 2.08
CA TYR A 42 -1.23 -2.63 2.67
C TYR A 42 -1.17 -1.71 3.89
N TYR A 43 -0.30 -2.00 4.86
CA TYR A 43 -0.20 -1.19 6.08
C TYR A 43 0.36 0.20 5.81
N SER A 44 1.37 0.34 4.93
CA SER A 44 1.89 1.67 4.55
C SER A 44 0.78 2.55 3.96
N ILE A 45 -0.04 1.98 3.07
CA ILE A 45 -1.13 2.68 2.40
C ILE A 45 -2.25 3.00 3.42
N SER A 46 -2.63 2.02 4.25
CA SER A 46 -3.67 2.22 5.27
C SER A 46 -3.28 3.28 6.31
N ASN A 47 -1.98 3.41 6.60
CA ASN A 47 -1.46 4.35 7.58
C ASN A 47 -1.10 5.72 6.98
N GLY A 48 -1.17 5.90 5.65
CA GLY A 48 -0.85 7.18 5.00
C GLY A 48 0.65 7.45 4.83
N TRP A 49 1.47 6.40 4.76
CA TRP A 49 2.93 6.54 4.68
C TRP A 49 3.42 6.56 3.23
N LEU A 50 3.21 7.68 2.54
CA LEU A 50 3.58 7.81 1.13
C LEU A 50 5.06 7.52 0.84
N ASP A 51 5.95 7.96 1.73
CA ASP A 51 7.39 7.72 1.64
C ASP A 51 7.71 6.22 1.62
N VAL A 52 7.17 5.48 2.59
CA VAL A 52 7.31 4.02 2.69
C VAL A 52 6.62 3.32 1.53
N THR A 53 5.42 3.76 1.12
CA THR A 53 4.72 3.19 -0.03
C THR A 53 5.54 3.29 -1.31
N ARG A 54 6.19 4.44 -1.55
CA ARG A 54 7.09 4.64 -2.70
C ARG A 54 8.31 3.72 -2.63
N ASP A 55 8.99 3.69 -1.49
CA ASP A 55 10.17 2.86 -1.29
C ASP A 55 9.84 1.37 -1.50
N LEU A 56 8.71 0.92 -0.95
CA LEU A 56 8.21 -0.44 -1.12
C LEU A 56 7.90 -0.73 -2.58
N VAL A 57 7.08 0.11 -3.25
CA VAL A 57 6.75 -0.09 -4.67
C VAL A 57 8.00 -0.13 -5.55
N SER A 58 8.92 0.82 -5.40
CA SER A 58 10.17 0.86 -6.17
C SER A 58 11.08 -0.34 -5.89
N GLY A 59 11.17 -0.77 -4.64
CA GLY A 59 11.93 -1.97 -4.25
C GLY A 59 11.31 -3.26 -4.80
N TYR A 60 9.98 -3.38 -4.78
CA TYR A 60 9.26 -4.55 -5.28
C TYR A 60 9.21 -4.63 -6.80
N SER A 61 9.19 -3.49 -7.50
CA SER A 61 9.22 -3.47 -8.96
C SER A 61 10.47 -4.13 -9.56
N LEU A 62 11.51 -4.34 -8.76
CA LEU A 62 12.72 -5.07 -9.13
C LEU A 62 12.53 -6.60 -9.20
N PHE A 63 11.46 -7.15 -8.61
CA PHE A 63 11.22 -8.60 -8.50
C PHE A 63 10.17 -9.14 -9.48
N GLY A 64 9.59 -8.27 -10.30
CA GLY A 64 8.71 -8.64 -11.41
C GLY A 64 7.23 -8.88 -11.02
N PRO A 65 6.35 -8.96 -12.03
CA PRO A 65 4.89 -9.13 -11.86
C PRO A 65 4.51 -10.51 -11.26
N PRO A 66 3.28 -10.66 -10.72
CA PRO A 66 2.14 -9.76 -10.85
C PRO A 66 1.98 -8.81 -9.66
N TYR A 67 1.97 -7.52 -9.97
CA TYR A 67 1.54 -6.47 -9.06
C TYR A 67 0.02 -6.58 -8.91
N GLU A 68 -0.45 -7.46 -8.02
CA GLU A 68 -1.86 -7.46 -7.68
C GLU A 68 -2.17 -6.14 -7.00
N CYS A 69 -3.03 -5.33 -7.63
CA CYS A 69 -3.57 -4.10 -7.05
C CYS A 69 -4.55 -4.35 -5.90
N TYR A 70 -4.54 -5.56 -5.36
CA TYR A 70 -5.43 -6.03 -4.33
C TYR A 70 -4.61 -6.65 -3.20
N TYR A 71 -5.05 -6.39 -1.98
CA TYR A 71 -4.63 -7.15 -0.81
C TYR A 71 -5.88 -7.67 -0.11
N ASN A 72 -5.95 -8.98 0.11
CA ASN A 72 -7.12 -9.63 0.71
C ASN A 72 -8.45 -9.26 0.03
N GLY A 73 -8.46 -9.08 -1.29
CA GLY A 73 -9.66 -8.71 -2.07
C GLY A 73 -10.07 -7.23 -2.02
N LEU A 74 -9.29 -6.38 -1.36
CA LEU A 74 -9.47 -4.92 -1.34
C LEU A 74 -8.44 -4.26 -2.25
N SER A 75 -8.88 -3.32 -3.09
CA SER A 75 -7.96 -2.54 -3.91
C SER A 75 -7.11 -1.62 -3.03
N TYR A 76 -5.82 -1.46 -3.37
CA TYR A 76 -4.95 -0.48 -2.72
C TYR A 76 -5.48 0.95 -2.84
N LEU A 77 -6.11 1.29 -3.96
CA LEU A 77 -6.77 2.59 -4.14
C LEU A 77 -7.96 2.76 -3.18
N TYR A 78 -8.76 1.70 -2.97
CA TYR A 78 -9.86 1.74 -2.00
C TYR A 78 -9.34 1.97 -0.58
N ILE A 79 -8.24 1.32 -0.20
CA ILE A 79 -7.64 1.45 1.13
C ILE A 79 -7.13 2.88 1.35
N ALA A 80 -6.39 3.42 0.37
CA ALA A 80 -5.89 4.79 0.40
C ALA A 80 -7.04 5.81 0.51
N ALA A 81 -8.07 5.66 -0.34
CA ALA A 81 -9.22 6.55 -0.36
C ALA A 81 -10.00 6.48 0.95
N LYS A 82 -10.27 5.28 1.48
CA LYS A 82 -10.95 5.08 2.77
C LYS A 82 -10.19 5.76 3.93
N GLY A 83 -8.86 5.79 3.86
CA GLY A 83 -8.00 6.48 4.81
C GLY A 83 -7.86 7.99 4.60
N ASN A 84 -8.47 8.54 3.54
CA ASN A 84 -8.32 9.94 3.10
C ASN A 84 -6.87 10.31 2.72
N HIS A 85 -6.08 9.34 2.24
CA HIS A 85 -4.68 9.50 1.86
C HIS A 85 -4.57 9.89 0.38
N VAL A 86 -4.95 11.13 0.06
CA VAL A 86 -5.07 11.66 -1.32
C VAL A 86 -3.76 11.56 -2.09
N ASP A 87 -2.65 11.84 -1.44
CA ASP A 87 -1.31 11.78 -1.98
C ASP A 87 -0.92 10.36 -2.43
N ILE A 88 -1.34 9.34 -1.68
CA ILE A 88 -1.17 7.93 -2.03
C ILE A 88 -2.11 7.54 -3.16
N VAL A 89 -3.37 8.01 -3.17
CA VAL A 89 -4.31 7.78 -4.29
C VAL A 89 -3.71 8.32 -5.59
N GLU A 90 -3.21 9.56 -5.57
CA GLU A 90 -2.58 10.19 -6.72
C GLU A 90 -1.35 9.41 -7.20
N TYR A 91 -0.48 8.99 -6.26
CA TYR A 91 0.69 8.19 -6.57
C TYR A 91 0.31 6.83 -7.20
N LEU A 92 -0.67 6.12 -6.64
CA LEU A 92 -1.11 4.83 -7.14
C LEU A 92 -1.75 4.92 -8.54
N ILE A 93 -2.44 6.01 -8.87
CA ILE A 93 -3.02 6.22 -10.21
C ILE A 93 -1.94 6.58 -11.24
N LYS A 94 -0.98 7.44 -10.88
CA LYS A 94 0.01 7.98 -11.82
C LYS A 94 1.20 7.05 -12.05
N GLU A 95 1.73 6.47 -10.98
CA GLU A 95 3.04 5.81 -10.99
C GLU A 95 2.92 4.27 -10.88
N TYR A 96 1.85 3.76 -10.27
CA TYR A 96 1.66 2.32 -10.11
C TYR A 96 0.80 1.73 -11.23
N ALA A 97 1.46 1.36 -12.33
CA ALA A 97 0.89 0.98 -13.64
C ALA A 97 -0.08 -0.23 -13.68
N GLY A 98 -0.57 -0.74 -12.55
CA GLY A 98 -1.57 -1.81 -12.47
C GLY A 98 -2.91 -1.40 -11.84
N CYS A 99 -3.00 -0.21 -11.23
CA CYS A 99 -4.17 0.16 -10.42
C CYS A 99 -5.09 1.07 -11.21
N ASP A 100 -5.98 0.46 -11.98
CA ASP A 100 -7.05 1.19 -12.67
C ASP A 100 -8.11 1.66 -11.64
N PRO A 101 -8.44 2.96 -11.56
CA PRO A 101 -9.51 3.45 -10.68
C PRO A 101 -10.90 2.88 -10.99
N MET A 102 -11.09 2.26 -12.16
CA MET A 102 -12.30 1.52 -12.55
C MET A 102 -12.30 0.06 -12.08
N MET A 103 -11.25 -0.40 -11.39
CA MET A 103 -11.18 -1.76 -10.87
C MET A 103 -12.30 -2.05 -9.87
N ASN A 104 -13.02 -3.14 -10.11
CA ASN A 104 -14.03 -3.66 -9.19
C ASN A 104 -13.35 -4.32 -7.99
N THR A 105 -13.66 -3.89 -6.77
CA THR A 105 -13.27 -4.67 -5.59
C THR A 105 -14.23 -5.85 -5.40
N SER A 106 -13.70 -7.01 -5.07
CA SER A 106 -14.52 -8.22 -4.84
C SER A 106 -15.27 -8.17 -3.51
N LYS A 107 -14.92 -7.24 -2.61
CA LYS A 107 -15.49 -7.13 -1.25
C LYS A 107 -16.41 -5.94 -1.02
N THR A 108 -16.49 -4.96 -1.93
CA THR A 108 -17.33 -3.76 -1.76
C THR A 108 -18.35 -3.67 -2.89
N ASP A 109 -19.46 -4.42 -2.86
CA ASP A 109 -20.64 -4.28 -3.75
C ASP A 109 -20.39 -3.93 -5.24
N ARG A 110 -19.20 -4.25 -5.79
CA ARG A 110 -18.70 -3.72 -7.07
C ARG A 110 -18.79 -2.19 -7.21
N VAL A 111 -18.75 -1.44 -6.12
CA VAL A 111 -18.69 0.02 -6.18
C VAL A 111 -17.29 0.42 -6.64
N PRO A 112 -17.13 1.04 -7.82
CA PRO A 112 -15.84 1.50 -8.30
C PRO A 112 -15.24 2.48 -7.29
N VAL A 113 -13.93 2.38 -7.05
CA VAL A 113 -13.17 3.32 -6.20
C VAL A 113 -13.51 4.77 -6.53
N LEU A 114 -13.72 5.08 -7.82
CA LEU A 114 -14.09 6.41 -8.28
C LEU A 114 -15.34 6.99 -7.61
N HIS A 115 -16.37 6.19 -7.30
CA HIS A 115 -17.56 6.69 -6.59
C HIS A 115 -17.20 7.16 -5.18
N PHE A 116 -16.32 6.44 -4.49
CA PHE A 116 -15.86 6.82 -3.17
C PHE A 116 -14.98 8.07 -3.23
N VAL A 117 -14.00 8.09 -4.13
CA VAL A 117 -13.07 9.22 -4.31
C VAL A 117 -13.83 10.49 -4.71
N ALA A 118 -14.83 10.40 -5.60
CA ALA A 118 -15.69 11.52 -5.98
C ALA A 118 -16.61 11.95 -4.83
N SER A 119 -17.24 11.02 -4.11
CA SER A 119 -18.09 11.34 -2.94
C SER A 119 -17.31 11.97 -1.79
N ALA A 120 -16.02 11.65 -1.68
CA ALA A 120 -15.13 12.21 -0.68
C ALA A 120 -14.47 13.55 -1.14
N GLY A 121 -14.74 14.00 -2.37
CA GLY A 121 -14.17 15.24 -2.90
C GLY A 121 -12.66 15.17 -3.15
N LEU A 122 -12.12 13.97 -3.36
CA LEU A 122 -10.68 13.71 -3.50
C LEU A 122 -10.19 13.80 -4.95
N LEU A 123 -11.11 14.09 -5.88
CA LEU A 123 -10.80 14.44 -7.26
C LEU A 123 -11.20 15.90 -7.47
N ASP A 124 -10.22 16.77 -7.70
CA ASP A 124 -10.48 17.98 -8.46
C ASP A 124 -10.69 17.54 -9.92
N VAL A 125 -11.94 17.60 -10.38
CA VAL A 125 -12.33 17.30 -11.78
C VAL A 125 -12.28 18.57 -12.61
#